data_AF-A0A402B820-F1
#
_entry.id   AF-A0A402B820-F1
#
_cell.length_a   1.000
_cell.length_b   1.000
_cell.length_c   1.000
_cell.angle_alpha   90.00
_cell.angle_beta   90.00
_cell.angle_gamma   90.00
#
_symmetry.space_group_name_H-M   'P 1'
#
loop_
_entity.id
_entity.type
_entity.pdbx_description
1 polymer ?
#
loop_
_entity_poly.entity_id
_entity_poly.type
_entity_poly.pdbx_seq_one_letter_code
_entity_poly.pdbx_strand_id
1 'polypeptide(L)'
;MLTPPSLSSDLGRFGTILVDPPWQFENRTGKNAPEHKRLMRYHTMTLAEIRSLPVASLALPQSHLYLWVPNALLADGLAVMQEWGFTYKTYLMWEKIRKDGEPDGRGTGFYFRNVTEVILFGTRGRLRTLAPGRRQVNVIRTRKREHSRKPDELYDVIEQCSAGPHVELFARHHRAGWTQWGDQLDIVLFPCLASPSRQTSIGKADDAMAAMGD
;
A
#
# COMPACT_ATOMS: atom_id res chain seq x y z
N MET A 1 -3.55 11.57 -25.20
CA MET A 1 -3.22 11.18 -23.81
C MET A 1 -4.33 10.30 -23.32
N LEU A 2 -4.03 9.07 -22.88
CA LEU A 2 -5.03 8.22 -22.24
C LEU A 2 -5.30 8.81 -20.86
N THR A 3 -6.55 9.15 -20.56
CA THR A 3 -6.98 9.53 -19.21
C THR A 3 -6.67 8.34 -18.30
N PRO A 4 -5.94 8.51 -17.18
CA PRO A 4 -5.76 7.42 -16.23
C PRO A 4 -7.15 6.92 -15.81
N PRO A 5 -7.34 5.59 -15.62
CA PRO A 5 -8.62 5.08 -15.16
C PRO A 5 -9.01 5.81 -13.88
N SER A 6 -10.26 6.24 -13.74
CA SER A 6 -10.70 6.79 -12.45
C SER A 6 -10.66 5.68 -11.41
N LEU A 7 -10.14 5.98 -10.21
CA LEU A 7 -10.19 5.04 -9.09
C LEU A 7 -11.67 4.82 -8.71
N SER A 8 -12.26 3.70 -9.16
CA SER A 8 -13.67 3.39 -8.90
C SER A 8 -13.88 2.83 -7.49
N SER A 9 -15.01 3.18 -6.89
CA SER A 9 -15.52 2.55 -5.66
C SER A 9 -15.82 1.06 -5.82
N ASP A 10 -15.88 0.56 -7.06
CA ASP A 10 -16.21 -0.84 -7.38
C ASP A 10 -15.09 -1.83 -7.00
N LEU A 11 -13.92 -1.34 -6.58
CA LEU A 11 -12.86 -2.19 -6.03
C LEU A 11 -13.27 -2.89 -4.73
N GLY A 12 -14.31 -2.41 -4.05
CA GLY A 12 -14.77 -2.93 -2.77
C GLY A 12 -14.16 -2.18 -1.58
N ARG A 13 -14.25 -2.78 -0.39
CA ARG A 13 -13.78 -2.19 0.86
C ARG A 13 -12.72 -3.04 1.55
N PHE A 14 -11.71 -2.38 2.10
CA PHE A 14 -10.47 -3.01 2.54
C PHE A 14 -10.16 -2.75 4.01
N GLY A 15 -9.64 -3.79 4.67
CA GLY A 15 -9.12 -3.71 6.04
C GLY A 15 -7.72 -3.10 6.07
N THR A 16 -6.99 -3.20 4.96
CA THR A 16 -5.64 -2.65 4.84
C THR A 16 -5.43 -2.03 3.47
N ILE A 17 -4.93 -0.78 3.45
CA ILE A 17 -4.67 0.00 2.25
C ILE A 17 -3.20 0.38 2.22
N LEU A 18 -2.50 0.06 1.13
CA LEU A 18 -1.17 0.57 0.79
C LEU A 18 -1.29 1.56 -0.36
N VAL A 19 -0.65 2.72 -0.25
CA VAL A 19 -0.69 3.77 -1.29
C VAL A 19 0.71 4.33 -1.52
N ASP A 20 1.16 4.36 -2.77
CA ASP A 20 2.39 5.06 -3.22
C ASP A 20 2.06 6.13 -4.28
N PRO A 21 1.46 7.27 -3.88
CA PRO A 21 1.07 8.30 -4.85
C PRO A 21 2.28 8.83 -5.62
N PRO A 22 2.10 9.22 -6.89
CA PRO A 22 3.17 9.85 -7.68
C PRO A 22 3.32 11.32 -7.29
N TRP A 23 3.83 11.59 -6.08
CA TRP A 23 3.94 12.94 -5.51
C TRP A 23 4.67 13.93 -6.43
N GLN A 24 4.01 15.06 -6.71
CA GLN A 24 4.66 16.19 -7.37
C GLN A 24 5.43 17.03 -6.35
N PHE A 25 6.68 17.38 -6.68
CA PHE A 25 7.46 18.33 -5.90
C PHE A 25 7.26 19.74 -6.45
N GLU A 26 7.03 20.72 -5.57
CA GLU A 26 7.13 22.13 -5.94
C GLU A 26 8.61 22.48 -6.15
N ASN A 27 9.04 22.48 -7.41
CA ASN A 27 10.41 22.82 -7.77
C ASN A 27 10.68 24.31 -7.49
N ARG A 28 11.21 24.63 -6.30
CA ARG A 28 11.85 25.92 -6.02
C ARG A 28 13.36 25.77 -6.23
N THR A 29 13.79 26.00 -7.47
CA THR A 29 15.17 26.20 -7.95
C THR A 29 16.23 25.11 -7.63
N GLY A 30 16.80 24.51 -8.68
CA GLY A 30 17.99 23.64 -8.58
C GLY A 30 18.08 22.60 -9.70
N LYS A 31 19.12 21.76 -9.71
CA LYS A 31 19.40 20.69 -10.70
C LYS A 31 18.28 19.64 -10.90
N ASN A 32 17.12 19.82 -10.28
CA ASN A 32 15.90 19.01 -10.43
C ASN A 32 14.73 19.81 -11.03
N ALA A 33 14.98 20.99 -11.61
CA ALA A 33 13.97 21.75 -12.33
C ALA A 33 13.30 20.88 -13.42
N PRO A 34 11.99 21.09 -13.71
CA PRO A 34 11.21 20.26 -14.64
C PRO A 34 11.82 20.13 -16.04
N GLU A 35 12.72 21.05 -16.38
CA GLU A 35 13.47 21.14 -17.63
C GLU A 35 14.63 20.12 -17.78
N HIS A 36 14.97 19.35 -16.74
CA HIS A 36 15.80 18.15 -16.92
C HIS A 36 14.98 17.03 -17.57
N LYS A 37 15.13 16.89 -18.89
CA LYS A 37 14.52 15.91 -19.82
C LYS A 37 14.41 14.43 -19.35
N ARG A 38 15.04 14.04 -18.23
CA ARG A 38 14.92 12.70 -17.62
C ARG A 38 13.69 12.53 -16.72
N LEU A 39 13.10 13.61 -16.19
CA LEU A 39 11.94 13.56 -15.28
C LEU A 39 10.58 13.52 -16.02
N MET A 40 10.55 13.75 -17.34
CA MET A 40 9.31 13.82 -18.15
C MET A 40 8.61 12.46 -18.40
N ARG A 41 8.97 11.38 -17.70
CA ARG A 41 8.49 10.03 -18.07
C ARG A 41 7.29 9.50 -17.28
N TYR A 42 6.90 10.11 -16.17
CA TYR A 42 5.74 9.65 -15.38
C TYR A 42 4.87 10.83 -14.95
N HIS A 43 3.55 10.65 -15.04
CA HIS A 43 2.58 11.64 -14.59
C HIS A 43 2.63 11.74 -13.05
N THR A 44 2.91 12.93 -12.53
CA THR A 44 2.87 13.21 -11.08
C THR A 44 1.56 13.89 -10.72
N MET A 45 1.09 13.67 -9.50
CA MET A 45 -0.10 14.31 -8.95
C MET A 45 0.28 15.44 -8.00
N THR A 46 -0.40 16.58 -8.16
CA THR A 46 -0.41 17.67 -7.20
C THR A 46 -0.93 17.20 -5.85
N LEU A 47 -0.61 17.95 -4.79
CA LEU A 47 -1.14 17.67 -3.45
C LEU A 47 -2.69 17.67 -3.43
N ALA A 48 -3.32 18.58 -4.17
CA ALA A 48 -4.78 18.66 -4.26
C ALA A 48 -5.39 17.41 -4.92
N GLU A 49 -4.77 16.90 -5.98
CA GLU A 49 -5.21 15.65 -6.63
C GLU A 49 -5.02 14.43 -5.74
N ILE A 50 -3.92 14.36 -4.97
CA ILE A 50 -3.70 13.26 -4.02
C ILE A 50 -4.78 13.30 -2.93
N ARG A 51 -5.04 14.48 -2.37
CA ARG A 51 -6.09 14.67 -1.35
C ARG A 51 -7.47 14.25 -1.83
N SER A 52 -7.80 14.52 -3.09
CA SER A 52 -9.11 14.18 -3.68
C SER A 52 -9.29 12.70 -4.00
N LEU A 53 -8.25 11.85 -3.86
CA LEU A 53 -8.38 10.41 -4.08
C LEU A 53 -9.45 9.82 -3.14
N PRO A 54 -10.35 8.95 -3.64
CA PRO A 54 -11.45 8.39 -2.86
C PRO A 54 -11.02 7.27 -1.90
N VAL A 55 -9.81 7.33 -1.32
CA VAL A 55 -9.26 6.33 -0.37
C VAL A 55 -10.21 6.10 0.81
N ALA A 56 -10.88 7.17 1.26
CA ALA A 56 -11.86 7.08 2.33
C ALA A 56 -13.04 6.16 2.01
N SER A 57 -13.47 6.07 0.74
CA SER A 57 -14.56 5.21 0.31
C SER A 57 -14.17 3.73 0.25
N LEU A 58 -12.89 3.46 -0.02
CA LEU A 58 -12.31 2.12 -0.10
C LEU A 58 -12.03 1.51 1.28
N ALA A 59 -12.00 2.31 2.34
CA ALA A 59 -11.61 1.84 3.66
C ALA A 59 -12.80 1.27 4.46
N LEU A 60 -12.63 0.10 5.08
CA LEU A 60 -13.54 -0.40 6.13
C LEU A 60 -13.56 0.54 7.35
N PRO A 61 -14.61 0.50 8.20
CA PRO A 61 -14.71 1.39 9.37
C PRO A 61 -13.56 1.23 10.36
N GLN A 62 -13.00 0.03 10.44
CA GLN A 62 -11.74 -0.27 11.11
C GLN A 62 -10.75 -0.75 10.06
N SER A 63 -9.70 0.03 9.82
CA SER A 63 -8.72 -0.28 8.78
C SER A 63 -7.36 0.36 9.06
N HIS A 64 -6.33 -0.18 8.42
CA HIS A 64 -4.98 0.36 8.41
C HIS A 64 -4.67 1.05 7.07
N LEU A 65 -3.91 2.13 7.15
CA LEU A 65 -3.33 2.81 6.01
C LEU A 65 -1.81 2.81 6.13
N TYR A 66 -1.14 2.38 5.07
CA TYR A 66 0.29 2.53 4.83
C TYR A 66 0.46 3.48 3.65
N LEU A 67 1.09 4.64 3.89
CA LEU A 67 1.26 5.68 2.88
C LEU A 67 2.75 5.97 2.68
N TRP A 68 3.26 5.69 1.49
CA TRP A 68 4.60 6.12 1.10
C TRP A 68 4.63 7.64 0.93
N VAL A 69 5.60 8.28 1.59
CA VAL A 69 5.76 9.74 1.56
C VAL A 69 7.24 10.09 1.35
N PRO A 70 7.57 10.91 0.34
CA PRO A 70 8.91 11.45 0.22
C PRO A 70 9.30 12.27 1.45
N ASN A 71 10.56 12.17 1.89
CA ASN A 71 11.02 12.83 3.12
C ASN A 71 10.73 14.34 3.16
N ALA A 72 10.80 15.02 2.00
CA ALA A 72 10.55 16.45 1.90
C ALA A 72 9.06 16.85 2.02
N LEU A 73 8.14 15.90 1.86
CA LEU A 73 6.69 16.11 1.84
C LEU A 73 6.01 15.49 3.07
N LEU A 74 6.74 15.29 4.17
CA LEU A 74 6.24 14.60 5.35
C LEU A 74 5.00 15.29 5.95
N ALA A 75 5.03 16.62 6.02
CA ALA A 75 3.90 17.42 6.51
C ALA A 75 2.66 17.24 5.61
N ASP A 76 2.84 17.22 4.30
CA ASP A 76 1.77 17.00 3.33
C ASP A 76 1.20 15.59 3.43
N GLY A 77 2.05 14.58 3.60
CA GLY A 77 1.64 13.19 3.81
C GLY A 77 0.79 13.00 5.07
N LEU A 78 1.11 13.69 6.16
CA LEU A 78 0.29 13.69 7.38
C LEU A 78 -1.08 14.34 7.14
N ALA A 79 -1.11 15.47 6.41
CA ALA A 79 -2.35 16.14 6.06
C ALA A 79 -3.25 15.27 5.15
N VAL A 80 -2.66 14.62 4.15
CA VAL A 80 -3.35 13.67 3.26
C VAL A 80 -3.95 12.50 4.06
N MET A 81 -3.18 11.90 4.96
CA MET A 81 -3.65 10.81 5.82
C MET A 81 -4.86 11.24 6.65
N GLN A 82 -4.82 12.44 7.22
CA GLN A 82 -5.93 13.00 8.00
C GLN A 82 -7.16 13.25 7.13
N GLU A 83 -7.00 13.81 5.93
CA GLU A 83 -8.08 14.11 4.99
C GLU A 83 -8.77 12.83 4.50
N TRP A 84 -8.01 11.75 4.30
CA TRP A 84 -8.57 10.43 4.05
C TRP A 84 -9.18 9.77 5.29
N GLY A 85 -9.28 10.45 6.43
CA GLY A 85 -9.94 9.96 7.63
C GLY A 85 -9.17 8.88 8.38
N PHE A 86 -7.83 8.92 8.34
CA PHE A 86 -6.95 8.06 9.13
C PHE A 86 -6.22 8.89 10.18
N THR A 87 -6.13 8.36 11.41
CA THR A 87 -5.31 8.96 12.46
C THR A 87 -3.90 8.38 12.38
N TYR A 88 -2.91 9.23 12.19
CA TYR A 88 -1.50 8.86 12.27
C TYR A 88 -1.16 8.20 13.62
N LYS A 89 -0.35 7.14 13.59
CA LYS A 89 0.13 6.44 14.79
C LYS A 89 1.64 6.38 14.87
N THR A 90 2.29 5.99 13.76
CA THR A 90 3.75 5.86 13.68
C THR A 90 4.16 5.77 12.21
N TYR A 91 5.43 5.48 11.92
CA TYR A 91 5.93 5.22 10.58
C TYR A 91 6.80 3.97 10.55
N LEU A 92 6.95 3.38 9.37
CA LEU A 92 8.06 2.50 9.00
C LEU A 92 9.06 3.31 8.16
N MET A 93 10.34 3.00 8.28
CA MET A 93 11.42 3.64 7.53
C MET A 93 12.09 2.61 6.63
N TRP A 94 12.11 2.84 5.33
CA TRP A 94 12.97 2.09 4.43
C TRP A 94 14.35 2.74 4.38
N GLU A 95 15.38 2.05 4.85
CA GLU A 95 16.78 2.43 4.70
C GLU A 95 17.40 1.68 3.50
N LYS A 96 17.98 2.45 2.59
CA LYS A 96 18.71 1.95 1.43
C LYS A 96 20.16 1.74 1.81
N ILE A 97 20.59 0.49 1.75
CA ILE A 97 21.94 0.08 2.15
C ILE A 97 22.78 -0.40 0.96
N ARG A 98 24.10 -0.34 1.12
CA ARG A 98 25.11 -0.91 0.22
C ARG A 98 25.34 -2.39 0.53
N LYS A 99 26.23 -3.05 -0.22
CA LYS A 99 26.59 -4.46 0.00
C LYS A 99 27.23 -4.72 1.37
N ASP A 100 27.92 -3.73 1.92
CA ASP A 100 28.56 -3.76 3.24
C ASP A 100 27.60 -3.36 4.38
N GLY A 101 26.32 -3.13 4.11
CA GLY A 101 25.31 -2.81 5.14
C GLY A 101 25.27 -1.34 5.57
N GLU A 102 26.21 -0.52 5.08
CA GLU A 102 26.25 0.92 5.29
C GLU A 102 25.24 1.66 4.41
N PRO A 103 24.86 2.91 4.74
CA PRO A 103 23.94 3.70 3.92
C PRO A 103 24.41 3.86 2.46
N ASP A 104 23.48 3.83 1.49
CA ASP A 104 23.76 3.93 0.04
C ASP A 104 24.58 5.18 -0.35
N GLY A 105 24.36 6.31 0.33
CA GLY A 105 25.07 7.58 0.12
C GLY A 105 24.75 8.29 -1.20
N ARG A 106 24.12 7.61 -2.17
CA ARG A 106 23.81 8.11 -3.52
C ARG A 106 22.42 8.76 -3.65
N GLY A 107 21.78 9.04 -2.52
CA GLY A 107 20.46 9.66 -2.44
C GLY A 107 20.40 11.07 -3.07
N THR A 108 19.26 11.40 -3.67
CA THR A 108 18.95 12.79 -4.06
C THR A 108 18.52 13.58 -2.83
N GLY A 109 18.86 14.87 -2.76
CA GLY A 109 18.46 15.76 -1.67
C GLY A 109 19.30 17.04 -1.64
N PHE A 110 18.69 18.14 -1.24
CA PHE A 110 19.33 19.47 -1.24
C PHE A 110 20.17 19.72 0.01
N TYR A 111 19.65 19.31 1.18
CA TYR A 111 20.33 19.49 2.48
C TYR A 111 21.09 18.25 2.91
N PHE A 112 20.47 17.08 2.79
CA PHE A 112 21.06 15.78 3.13
C PHE A 112 20.83 14.78 2.00
N ARG A 113 21.69 13.77 1.91
CA ARG A 113 21.52 12.65 0.97
C ARG A 113 20.40 11.74 1.48
N ASN A 114 19.28 11.67 0.77
CA ASN A 114 18.18 10.79 1.16
C ASN A 114 18.54 9.32 0.89
N VAL A 115 19.00 8.65 1.94
CA VAL A 115 19.19 7.19 1.97
C VAL A 115 17.96 6.47 2.54
N THR A 116 16.94 7.22 2.96
CA THR A 116 15.71 6.68 3.52
C THR A 116 14.46 7.11 2.75
N GLU A 117 13.38 6.36 2.90
CA GLU A 117 12.02 6.74 2.53
C GLU A 117 11.04 6.36 3.65
N VAL A 118 10.04 7.22 3.90
CA VAL A 118 9.07 7.04 4.99
C VAL A 118 7.81 6.36 4.47
N ILE A 119 7.28 5.44 5.28
CA ILE A 119 5.93 4.88 5.15
C ILE A 119 5.15 5.30 6.39
N LEU A 120 4.22 6.24 6.26
CA LEU A 120 3.34 6.60 7.36
C LEU A 120 2.36 5.46 7.63
N PHE A 121 2.14 5.15 8.90
CA PHE A 121 1.15 4.19 9.37
C PHE A 121 0.03 4.91 10.15
N GLY A 122 -1.19 4.75 9.66
CA GLY A 122 -2.40 5.34 10.24
C GLY A 122 -3.49 4.30 10.43
N THR A 123 -4.42 4.60 11.33
CA THR A 123 -5.59 3.76 11.62
C THR A 123 -6.87 4.55 11.45
N ARG A 124 -7.90 3.92 10.87
CA ARG A 124 -9.27 4.39 10.94
C ARG A 124 -10.03 3.60 12.00
N GLY A 125 -10.83 4.29 12.80
CA GLY A 125 -11.48 3.71 13.98
C GLY A 125 -10.48 3.30 15.05
N ARG A 126 -10.89 2.39 15.95
CA ARG A 126 -10.02 1.85 17.01
C ARG A 126 -9.51 0.48 16.59
N LEU A 127 -8.33 0.44 15.98
CA LEU A 127 -7.70 -0.80 15.52
C LEU A 127 -6.24 -0.85 15.97
N ARG A 128 -5.80 -2.02 16.43
CA ARG A 128 -4.38 -2.31 16.72
C ARG A 128 -3.86 -3.27 15.65
N THR A 129 -2.53 -3.26 15.45
CA THR A 129 -1.87 -4.32 14.69
C THR A 129 -2.12 -5.70 15.30
N LEU A 130 -2.04 -6.70 14.44
CA LEU A 130 -2.00 -8.12 14.81
C LEU A 130 -0.78 -8.39 15.72
N ALA A 131 -0.78 -9.54 16.40
CA ALA A 131 0.26 -9.87 17.36
C ALA A 131 1.70 -9.71 16.85
N PRO A 132 2.05 -10.07 15.59
CA PRO A 132 3.39 -9.84 15.03
C PRO A 132 3.82 -8.37 15.02
N GLY A 133 2.89 -7.45 14.78
CA GLY A 133 3.19 -6.01 14.72
C GLY A 133 3.66 -5.39 16.03
N ARG A 134 3.55 -6.11 17.16
CA ARG A 134 4.07 -5.68 18.47
C ARG A 134 5.57 -5.91 18.63
N ARG A 135 6.15 -6.76 17.77
CA ARG A 135 7.59 -7.08 17.74
C ARG A 135 8.27 -6.58 16.46
N GLN A 136 7.48 -6.15 15.48
CA GLN A 136 7.99 -5.54 14.25
C GLN A 136 8.73 -4.25 14.57
N VAL A 137 10.01 -4.19 14.17
CA VAL A 137 10.78 -2.95 14.21
C VAL A 137 10.36 -2.03 13.08
N ASN A 138 10.49 -0.72 13.28
CA ASN A 138 10.04 0.27 12.32
C ASN A 138 11.06 0.58 11.22
N VAL A 139 11.99 -0.34 10.92
CA VAL A 139 13.01 -0.18 9.89
C VAL A 139 13.06 -1.39 8.96
N ILE A 140 13.11 -1.13 7.65
CA ILE A 140 13.33 -2.11 6.60
C ILE A 140 14.66 -1.73 5.94
N ARG A 141 15.67 -2.61 5.99
CA ARG A 141 17.00 -2.34 5.44
C ARG A 141 17.24 -3.21 4.22
N THR A 142 17.26 -2.62 3.04
CA THR A 142 17.44 -3.38 1.79
C THR A 142 18.30 -2.63 0.79
N ARG A 143 18.91 -3.36 -0.13
CA ARG A 143 19.66 -2.75 -1.23
C ARG A 143 18.69 -2.12 -2.22
N LYS A 144 19.03 -0.92 -2.71
CA LYS A 144 18.27 -0.25 -3.77
C LYS A 144 18.27 -1.13 -5.04
N ARG A 145 17.10 -1.28 -5.65
CA ARG A 145 16.89 -2.03 -6.90
C ARG A 145 16.73 -1.05 -8.07
N GLU A 146 15.90 -1.39 -9.06
CA GLU A 146 15.56 -0.50 -10.16
C GLU A 146 14.99 0.84 -9.67
N HIS A 147 15.05 1.87 -10.51
CA HIS A 147 14.66 3.23 -10.11
C HIS A 147 13.24 3.26 -9.56
N SER A 148 13.06 3.85 -8.38
CA SER A 148 11.76 4.03 -7.70
C SER A 148 11.05 2.72 -7.30
N ARG A 149 11.69 1.54 -7.41
CA ARG A 149 11.14 0.28 -6.90
C ARG A 149 11.24 0.21 -5.37
N LYS A 150 10.09 0.05 -4.72
CA LYS A 150 9.96 -0.14 -3.25
C LYS A 150 10.40 -1.56 -2.83
N PRO A 151 10.77 -1.78 -1.55
CA PRO A 151 11.13 -3.10 -1.04
C PRO A 151 9.90 -4.02 -0.97
N ASP A 152 10.00 -5.22 -1.56
CA ASP A 152 8.94 -6.23 -1.47
C ASP A 152 8.74 -6.71 0.00
N GLU A 153 9.76 -6.55 0.84
CA GLU A 153 9.73 -6.88 2.26
C GLU A 153 8.63 -6.14 3.02
N LEU A 154 8.15 -5.00 2.51
CA LEU A 154 7.02 -4.29 3.10
C LEU A 154 5.73 -5.12 3.03
N TYR A 155 5.49 -5.89 1.96
CA TYR A 155 4.28 -6.71 1.85
C TYR A 155 4.21 -7.74 2.98
N ASP A 156 5.32 -8.43 3.25
CA ASP A 156 5.38 -9.44 4.31
C ASP A 156 5.15 -8.82 5.69
N VAL A 157 5.68 -7.61 5.92
CA VAL A 157 5.40 -6.83 7.14
C VAL A 157 3.90 -6.52 7.25
N ILE A 158 3.29 -6.03 6.17
CA ILE A 158 1.87 -5.66 6.17
C ILE A 158 0.99 -6.89 6.39
N GLU A 159 1.21 -7.98 5.66
CA GLU A 159 0.41 -9.21 5.73
C GLU A 159 0.47 -9.85 7.13
N GLN A 160 1.62 -9.77 7.82
CA GLN A 160 1.75 -10.26 9.19
C GLN A 160 1.14 -9.32 10.24
N CYS A 161 1.17 -8.00 10.00
CA CYS A 161 0.79 -7.00 10.99
C CYS A 161 -0.66 -6.52 10.86
N SER A 162 -1.30 -6.74 9.71
CA SER A 162 -2.57 -6.14 9.35
C SER A 162 -3.48 -7.10 8.60
N ALA A 163 -4.73 -7.21 9.05
CA ALA A 163 -5.72 -8.07 8.43
C ALA A 163 -6.19 -7.52 7.07
N GLY A 164 -6.47 -8.44 6.14
CA GLY A 164 -7.12 -8.11 4.87
C GLY A 164 -8.61 -7.81 5.03
N PRO A 165 -9.35 -7.61 3.92
CA PRO A 165 -8.85 -7.59 2.54
C PRO A 165 -7.82 -6.49 2.30
N HIS A 166 -6.83 -6.75 1.45
CA HIS A 166 -5.72 -5.83 1.15
C HIS A 166 -5.89 -5.17 -0.21
N VAL A 167 -5.61 -3.87 -0.28
CA VAL A 167 -5.50 -3.14 -1.56
C VAL A 167 -4.20 -2.35 -1.64
N GLU A 168 -3.58 -2.36 -2.82
CA GLU A 168 -2.49 -1.45 -3.18
C GLU A 168 -2.94 -0.49 -4.29
N LEU A 169 -2.79 0.81 -4.03
CA LEU A 169 -3.01 1.88 -5.00
C LEU A 169 -1.68 2.38 -5.55
N PHE A 170 -1.65 2.61 -6.86
CA PHE A 170 -0.44 2.92 -7.66
C PHE A 170 0.56 1.74 -7.70
N ALA A 171 0.04 0.52 -7.70
CA ALA A 171 0.85 -0.69 -7.77
C ALA A 171 1.61 -0.77 -9.10
N ARG A 172 2.85 -1.27 -9.04
CA ARG A 172 3.72 -1.45 -10.22
C ARG A 172 4.03 -2.89 -10.56
N HIS A 173 3.72 -3.81 -9.66
CA HIS A 173 3.95 -5.24 -9.85
C HIS A 173 2.80 -6.01 -9.20
N HIS A 174 2.49 -7.18 -9.76
CA HIS A 174 1.44 -8.03 -9.21
C HIS A 174 1.85 -8.68 -7.88
N ARG A 175 0.97 -8.68 -6.88
CA ARG A 175 1.09 -9.40 -5.60
C ARG A 175 -0.14 -10.28 -5.42
N ALA A 176 0.08 -11.59 -5.35
CA ALA A 176 -1.01 -12.54 -5.11
C ALA A 176 -1.75 -12.24 -3.79
N GLY A 177 -3.08 -12.30 -3.82
CA GLY A 177 -3.92 -12.04 -2.65
C GLY A 177 -4.22 -10.56 -2.38
N TRP A 178 -3.69 -9.64 -3.19
CA TRP A 178 -3.98 -8.21 -3.10
C TRP A 178 -4.89 -7.77 -4.24
N THR A 179 -5.87 -6.92 -3.94
CA THR A 179 -6.48 -6.09 -4.99
C THR A 179 -5.48 -4.98 -5.33
N GLN A 180 -5.21 -4.75 -6.61
CA GLN A 180 -4.24 -3.74 -7.00
C GLN A 180 -4.79 -2.85 -8.10
N TRP A 181 -4.50 -1.56 -7.99
CA TRP A 181 -4.85 -0.55 -8.99
C TRP A 181 -3.59 0.27 -9.31
N GLY A 182 -3.23 0.36 -10.59
CA GLY A 182 -2.05 1.09 -11.04
C GLY A 182 -1.94 1.09 -12.56
N ASP A 183 -1.37 2.16 -13.11
CA ASP A 183 -1.15 2.35 -14.56
C ASP A 183 -0.02 1.50 -15.13
N GLN A 184 0.78 0.88 -14.26
CA GLN A 184 1.93 0.03 -14.59
C GLN A 184 1.67 -1.46 -14.37
N LEU A 185 0.45 -1.85 -13.99
CA LEU A 185 0.06 -3.25 -14.02
C LEU A 185 -0.28 -3.63 -15.46
N ASP A 186 0.31 -4.72 -15.95
CA ASP A 186 -0.20 -5.37 -17.15
C ASP A 186 -1.69 -5.66 -16.92
N ILE A 187 -2.55 -5.30 -17.88
CA ILE A 187 -4.01 -5.50 -17.77
C ILE A 187 -4.27 -7.00 -17.70
N VAL A 188 -4.35 -7.54 -16.48
CA VAL A 188 -4.85 -8.88 -16.22
C VAL A 188 -5.92 -8.78 -15.15
N LEU A 189 -7.17 -8.69 -15.61
CA LEU A 189 -8.35 -8.78 -14.76
C LEU A 189 -8.41 -10.19 -14.18
N PHE A 190 -8.09 -10.35 -12.90
CA PHE A 190 -8.46 -11.55 -12.15
C PHE A 190 -9.61 -11.21 -11.21
N PRO A 191 -10.76 -11.92 -11.31
CA PRO A 191 -11.80 -11.80 -10.33
C PRO A 191 -11.28 -12.36 -9.00
N CYS A 192 -11.47 -11.60 -7.93
CA CYS A 192 -11.38 -12.09 -6.57
C CYS A 192 -12.22 -13.37 -6.47
N LEU A 193 -11.59 -14.52 -6.24
CA LEU A 193 -12.31 -15.78 -6.05
C LEU A 193 -13.14 -15.64 -4.77
N ALA A 194 -14.45 -15.48 -4.94
CA ALA A 194 -15.41 -15.54 -3.85
C ALA A 194 -15.28 -16.90 -3.15
N SER A 195 -15.06 -16.89 -1.84
CA SER A 195 -15.11 -18.09 -1.00
C SER A 195 -16.47 -18.77 -1.14
N PRO A 196 -16.54 -20.12 -1.26
CA PRO A 196 -17.82 -20.80 -1.31
C PRO A 196 -18.51 -20.70 0.06
N SER A 197 -19.67 -20.03 0.08
CA SER A 197 -20.60 -20.09 1.20
C SER A 197 -21.08 -21.53 1.37
N ARG A 198 -20.72 -22.16 2.48
CA ARG A 198 -21.27 -23.46 2.87
C ARG A 198 -22.64 -23.23 3.50
N GLN A 199 -23.68 -23.18 2.68
CA GLN A 199 -25.04 -23.46 3.11
C GLN A 199 -25.28 -24.96 2.94
N THR A 200 -25.40 -25.68 4.05
CA THR A 200 -26.18 -26.91 4.07
C THR A 200 -27.11 -26.85 5.27
N SER A 201 -28.36 -26.59 4.93
CA SER A 201 -29.55 -26.70 5.76
C SER A 201 -29.70 -28.10 6.36
N ILE A 202 -30.20 -28.10 7.59
CA ILE A 202 -30.78 -29.24 8.30
C ILE A 202 -31.90 -29.89 7.47
N GLY A 203 -31.86 -31.21 7.36
CA GLY A 203 -32.97 -32.08 6.99
C GLY A 203 -32.90 -33.36 7.83
N LYS A 204 -33.95 -33.65 8.60
CA LYS A 204 -34.14 -34.85 9.44
C LYS A 204 -34.95 -35.92 8.69
N ALA A 205 -34.88 -37.14 9.24
CA ALA A 205 -35.78 -38.31 9.09
C ALA A 205 -35.57 -39.20 7.85
N ASP A 206 -35.65 -40.54 7.89
CA ASP A 206 -35.86 -41.56 8.93
C ASP A 206 -35.44 -42.94 8.35
N ASP A 207 -35.24 -43.92 9.24
CA ASP A 207 -35.40 -45.39 9.10
C ASP A 207 -34.70 -46.21 8.00
N ALA A 208 -33.80 -47.11 8.45
CA ALA A 208 -33.96 -48.55 8.25
C ALA A 208 -32.99 -49.36 9.13
N MET A 209 -33.55 -50.12 10.06
CA MET A 209 -32.89 -51.15 10.85
C MET A 209 -33.08 -52.52 10.16
N ALA A 210 -32.08 -53.40 10.30
CA ALA A 210 -32.13 -54.88 10.22
C ALA A 210 -31.43 -55.60 9.03
N ALA A 211 -30.32 -56.27 9.41
CA ALA A 211 -30.08 -57.73 9.32
C ALA A 211 -29.47 -58.39 8.05
N MET A 212 -28.60 -59.37 8.35
CA MET A 212 -28.01 -60.46 7.54
C MET A 212 -26.83 -60.06 6.63
N GLY A 213 -25.69 -60.76 6.56
CA GLY A 213 -25.21 -62.04 7.08
C GLY A 213 -23.78 -62.29 6.54
N ASP A 214 -23.10 -63.27 7.14
CA ASP A 214 -21.71 -63.76 6.99
C ASP A 214 -20.55 -62.96 7.64
#